data_AF-Q1QRN1-F1
#
_entry.id   AF-Q1QRN1-F1
#
_cell.length_a   1.000
_cell.length_b   1.000
_cell.length_c   1.000
_cell.angle_alpha   90.00
_cell.angle_beta   90.00
_cell.angle_gamma   90.00
#
_symmetry.space_group_name_H-M   'P 1'
#
loop_
_entity.id
_entity.type
_entity.pdbx_description
1 polymer ?
#
loop_
_entity_poly.entity_id
_entity_poly.type
_entity_poly.pdbx_seq_one_letter_code
_entity_poly.pdbx_strand_id
1 'polypeptide(L)'
;MTGMAAPHDSSRNGLLKTGAAGVGTGIVTPLIQPLIDQINGSPGDLRIALLAVPFALLVLVLILIDSDNPRWAALAGAVVTVIAFVCAVNAAIWIDGQISGSENAVRNVLSGLAGGFVGSGILALGVSLLPAGPLDPLAWLPMLVIGTSAGALLALDNALNLDLLSMLYPVWQAGVAICLAMALRRTQPA
;
A
#
# COMPACT_ATOMS: atom_id res chain seq x y z
N MET A 1 25.57 -6.42 34.18
CA MET A 1 25.62 -5.19 33.35
C MET A 1 24.76 -5.42 32.12
N THR A 2 23.46 -5.20 32.24
CA THR A 2 22.49 -5.31 31.14
C THR A 2 22.34 -3.91 30.53
N GLY A 3 22.91 -3.72 29.34
CA GLY A 3 22.77 -2.47 28.60
C GLY A 3 21.30 -2.21 28.32
N MET A 4 20.78 -1.12 28.86
CA MET A 4 19.47 -0.58 28.52
C MET A 4 19.55 -0.11 27.07
N ALA A 5 19.02 -0.90 26.13
CA ALA A 5 18.91 -0.49 24.74
C ALA A 5 18.15 0.84 24.71
N ALA A 6 18.73 1.86 24.10
CA ALA A 6 18.14 3.18 24.05
C ALA A 6 16.77 3.10 23.33
N PRO A 7 15.75 3.90 23.71
CA PRO A 7 14.42 3.87 23.09
C PRO A 7 14.44 3.93 21.55
N HIS A 8 15.48 4.57 21.01
CA HIS A 8 15.78 4.68 19.58
C HIS A 8 16.03 3.32 18.89
N ASP A 9 16.64 2.34 19.58
CA ASP A 9 16.93 1.02 19.01
C ASP A 9 15.67 0.16 18.87
N SER A 10 14.73 0.27 19.82
CA SER A 10 13.44 -0.43 19.77
C SER A 10 12.55 0.09 18.63
N SER A 11 12.47 1.42 18.47
CA SER A 11 11.71 2.05 17.39
C SER A 11 12.25 1.66 16.00
N ARG A 12 13.57 1.71 15.81
CA ARG A 12 14.23 1.32 14.56
C ARG A 12 14.01 -0.17 14.25
N ASN A 13 14.14 -1.04 15.23
CA ASN A 13 13.91 -2.48 15.06
C ASN A 13 12.44 -2.78 14.69
N GLY A 14 11.49 -2.04 15.27
CA GLY A 14 10.08 -2.12 14.91
C GLY A 14 9.82 -1.72 13.45
N LEU A 15 10.39 -0.61 12.98
CA LEU A 15 10.22 -0.16 11.59
C LEU A 15 10.89 -1.13 10.60
N LEU A 16 12.04 -1.71 10.95
CA LEU A 16 12.68 -2.74 10.14
C LEU A 16 11.82 -4.00 9.98
N LYS A 17 11.16 -4.44 11.07
CA LYS A 17 10.20 -5.55 11.00
C LYS A 17 9.01 -5.22 10.10
N THR A 18 8.45 -4.01 10.22
CA THR A 18 7.36 -3.54 9.36
C THR A 18 7.78 -3.51 7.89
N GLY A 19 8.98 -2.99 7.60
CA GLY A 19 9.54 -3.00 6.25
C GLY A 19 9.71 -4.41 5.71
N ALA A 20 10.28 -5.33 6.49
CA ALA A 20 10.44 -6.73 6.10
C ALA A 20 9.10 -7.43 5.85
N ALA A 21 8.08 -7.14 6.66
CA ALA A 21 6.73 -7.67 6.46
C ALA A 21 6.10 -7.12 5.17
N GLY A 22 6.30 -5.82 4.87
CA GLY A 22 5.88 -5.21 3.60
C GLY A 22 6.61 -5.79 2.38
N VAL A 23 7.91 -6.07 2.49
CA VAL A 23 8.64 -6.82 1.45
C VAL A 23 7.98 -8.18 1.24
N GLY A 24 7.69 -8.91 2.33
CA GLY A 24 7.03 -10.21 2.27
C GLY A 24 5.68 -10.16 1.54
N THR A 25 4.81 -9.20 1.88
CA THR A 25 3.51 -9.06 1.20
C THR A 25 3.65 -8.64 -0.25
N GLY A 26 4.65 -7.82 -0.58
CA GLY A 26 4.93 -7.43 -1.96
C GLY A 26 5.53 -8.56 -2.80
N ILE A 27 6.21 -9.55 -2.21
CA ILE A 27 6.61 -10.79 -2.92
C ILE A 27 5.39 -11.68 -3.15
N VAL A 28 4.53 -11.81 -2.13
CA VAL A 28 3.36 -12.68 -2.17
C VAL A 28 2.32 -12.19 -3.17
N THR A 29 2.11 -10.88 -3.29
CA THR A 29 1.09 -10.28 -4.16
C THR A 29 1.16 -10.74 -5.63
N PRO A 30 2.29 -10.60 -6.35
CA PRO A 30 2.41 -11.08 -7.73
C PRO A 30 2.40 -12.61 -7.83
N LEU A 31 2.86 -13.34 -6.81
CA LEU A 31 2.84 -14.81 -6.81
C LEU A 31 1.43 -15.40 -6.70
N ILE A 32 0.50 -14.69 -6.08
CA ILE A 32 -0.90 -15.11 -5.96
C ILE A 32 -1.67 -14.83 -7.26
N GLN A 33 -1.22 -13.88 -8.10
CA GLN A 33 -1.93 -13.48 -9.31
C GLN A 33 -2.25 -14.66 -10.27
N PRO A 34 -1.30 -15.55 -10.61
CA PRO A 34 -1.60 -16.70 -11.46
C PRO A 34 -2.61 -17.68 -10.84
N LEU A 35 -2.68 -17.76 -9.50
CA LEU A 35 -3.65 -18.61 -8.81
C LEU A 35 -5.05 -17.99 -8.86
N ILE A 36 -5.16 -16.67 -8.72
CA ILE A 36 -6.44 -15.94 -8.85
C ILE A 36 -6.97 -16.02 -10.28
N ASP A 37 -6.09 -15.93 -11.28
CA ASP A 37 -6.49 -15.98 -12.70
C ASP A 37 -7.09 -17.33 -13.10
N GLN A 38 -6.79 -18.41 -12.36
CA GLN A 38 -7.39 -19.73 -12.55
C GLN A 38 -8.83 -19.84 -12.02
N ILE A 39 -9.32 -18.83 -11.28
CA ILE A 39 -10.69 -18.81 -10.77
C ILE A 39 -11.65 -18.43 -11.92
N ASN A 40 -12.15 -19.44 -12.61
CA ASN A 40 -13.10 -19.27 -13.71
C ASN A 40 -14.43 -18.65 -13.23
N GLY A 41 -14.90 -17.63 -13.96
CA GLY A 41 -16.22 -17.00 -13.73
C GLY A 41 -16.27 -15.92 -12.65
N SER A 42 -15.15 -15.55 -12.02
CA SER A 42 -15.13 -14.47 -11.02
C SER A 42 -15.12 -13.07 -11.67
N PRO A 43 -15.86 -12.08 -11.14
CA PRO A 43 -15.76 -10.68 -11.57
C PRO A 43 -14.34 -10.12 -11.46
N GLY A 44 -13.95 -9.21 -12.35
CA GLY A 44 -12.61 -8.59 -12.36
C GLY A 44 -12.27 -7.88 -11.04
N ASP A 45 -13.22 -7.14 -10.47
CA ASP A 45 -13.04 -6.46 -9.18
C ASP A 45 -12.81 -7.44 -8.03
N LEU A 46 -13.41 -8.64 -8.07
CA LEU A 46 -13.19 -9.67 -7.05
C LEU A 46 -11.76 -10.20 -7.12
N ARG A 47 -11.21 -10.38 -8.32
CA ARG A 47 -9.80 -10.77 -8.51
C ARG A 47 -8.85 -9.70 -7.99
N ILE A 48 -9.12 -8.43 -8.29
CA ILE A 48 -8.35 -7.29 -7.81
C ILE A 48 -8.41 -7.20 -6.28
N ALA A 49 -9.60 -7.41 -5.69
CA ALA A 49 -9.77 -7.43 -4.24
C ALA A 49 -8.97 -8.56 -3.58
N LEU A 50 -8.93 -9.76 -4.18
CA LEU A 50 -8.13 -10.88 -3.70
C LEU A 50 -6.62 -10.60 -3.74
N LEU A 51 -6.15 -9.86 -4.76
CA LEU A 51 -4.74 -9.41 -4.83
C LEU A 51 -4.37 -8.46 -3.69
N ALA A 52 -5.32 -7.68 -3.17
CA ALA A 52 -5.08 -6.74 -2.08
C ALA A 52 -4.95 -7.42 -0.70
N VAL A 53 -5.43 -8.66 -0.56
CA VAL A 53 -5.55 -9.36 0.73
C VAL A 53 -4.23 -9.46 1.51
N PRO A 54 -3.07 -9.83 0.92
CA PRO A 54 -1.82 -9.92 1.66
C PRO A 54 -1.44 -8.61 2.35
N PHE A 55 -1.59 -7.49 1.64
CA PHE A 55 -1.28 -6.16 2.18
C PHE A 55 -2.33 -5.69 3.19
N ALA A 56 -3.61 -5.97 2.94
CA ALA A 56 -4.69 -5.67 3.88
C ALA A 56 -4.50 -6.39 5.23
N LEU A 57 -4.02 -7.64 5.22
CA LEU A 57 -3.66 -8.36 6.44
C LEU A 57 -2.49 -7.72 7.18
N LEU A 58 -1.48 -7.22 6.45
CA LEU A 58 -0.39 -6.46 7.06
C LEU A 58 -0.90 -5.17 7.72
N VAL A 59 -1.73 -4.39 7.02
CA VAL A 59 -2.35 -3.17 7.58
C VAL A 59 -3.18 -3.48 8.83
N LEU A 60 -3.95 -4.56 8.81
CA LEU A 60 -4.70 -5.04 9.97
C LEU A 60 -3.77 -5.26 11.17
N VAL A 61 -2.69 -6.01 10.97
CA VAL A 61 -1.70 -6.30 12.02
C VAL A 61 -1.02 -5.03 12.52
N LEU A 62 -0.66 -4.10 11.64
CA LEU A 62 -0.04 -2.83 12.02
C LEU A 62 -0.99 -1.98 12.88
N ILE A 63 -2.27 -1.88 12.52
CA ILE A 63 -3.24 -1.14 13.34
C ILE A 63 -3.48 -1.84 14.69
N LEU A 64 -3.43 -3.16 14.76
CA LEU A 64 -3.57 -3.90 16.02
C LEU A 64 -2.39 -3.70 16.99
N ILE A 65 -1.17 -3.53 16.46
CA ILE A 65 0.05 -3.54 17.27
C ILE A 65 0.56 -2.13 17.55
N ASP A 66 0.50 -1.24 16.56
CA ASP A 66 1.15 0.09 16.59
C ASP A 66 0.16 1.24 16.83
N SER A 67 -1.09 0.95 17.26
CA SER A 67 -2.10 1.99 17.49
C SER A 67 -3.00 1.70 18.70
N ASP A 68 -3.36 2.74 19.45
CA ASP A 68 -4.33 2.68 20.56
C ASP A 68 -5.79 2.60 20.07
N ASN A 69 -5.97 2.21 18.82
CA ASN A 69 -7.26 2.07 18.17
C ASN A 69 -8.04 0.87 18.73
N PRO A 70 -9.38 0.93 18.80
CA PRO A 70 -10.19 -0.23 19.16
C PRO A 70 -10.02 -1.34 18.11
N ARG A 71 -10.08 -2.61 18.52
CA ARG A 71 -9.78 -3.76 17.63
C ARG A 71 -10.59 -3.80 16.33
N TRP A 72 -11.81 -3.25 16.31
CA TRP A 72 -12.62 -3.17 15.10
C TRP A 72 -12.03 -2.21 14.06
N ALA A 73 -11.27 -1.19 14.48
CA ALA A 73 -10.62 -0.23 13.59
C ALA A 73 -9.53 -0.89 12.73
N ALA A 74 -8.91 -1.96 13.23
CA ALA A 74 -7.98 -2.75 12.43
C ALA A 74 -8.68 -3.48 11.27
N LEU A 75 -9.89 -4.03 11.52
CA LEU A 75 -10.71 -4.62 10.47
C LEU A 75 -11.17 -3.54 9.48
N ALA A 76 -11.59 -2.36 9.97
CA ALA A 76 -11.96 -1.24 9.13
C ALA A 76 -10.79 -0.79 8.23
N GLY A 77 -9.59 -0.64 8.78
CA GLY A 77 -8.38 -0.29 8.02
C GLY A 77 -8.01 -1.34 6.96
N ALA A 78 -8.20 -2.62 7.27
CA ALA A 78 -8.00 -3.70 6.30
C ALA A 78 -9.00 -3.60 5.14
N VAL A 79 -10.28 -3.39 5.44
CA VAL A 79 -11.33 -3.19 4.43
C VAL A 79 -11.05 -1.97 3.57
N VAL A 80 -10.66 -0.84 4.19
CA VAL A 80 -10.22 0.38 3.49
C VAL A 80 -9.05 0.09 2.56
N THR A 81 -8.10 -0.75 2.97
CA THR A 81 -6.95 -1.12 2.13
C THR A 81 -7.37 -1.87 0.88
N VAL A 82 -8.33 -2.80 1.00
CA VAL A 82 -8.91 -3.51 -0.15
C VAL A 82 -9.63 -2.53 -1.08
N ILE A 83 -10.45 -1.64 -0.53
CA ILE A 83 -11.17 -0.61 -1.30
C ILE A 83 -10.17 0.31 -2.03
N ALA A 84 -9.14 0.79 -1.33
CA ALA A 84 -8.10 1.63 -1.89
C ALA A 84 -7.40 0.97 -3.08
N PHE A 85 -7.09 -0.33 -2.96
CA PHE A 85 -6.45 -1.10 -4.03
C PHE A 85 -7.37 -1.26 -5.25
N VAL A 86 -8.64 -1.63 -5.04
CA VAL A 86 -9.64 -1.75 -6.12
C VAL A 86 -9.84 -0.41 -6.83
N CYS A 87 -9.96 0.69 -6.08
CA CYS A 87 -10.08 2.03 -6.64
C CYS A 87 -8.82 2.47 -7.40
N ALA A 88 -7.63 2.13 -6.90
CA ALA A 88 -6.37 2.42 -7.58
C ALA A 88 -6.29 1.75 -8.96
N VAL A 89 -6.60 0.46 -9.03
CA VAL A 89 -6.58 -0.28 -10.30
C VAL A 89 -7.66 0.24 -11.25
N ASN A 90 -8.88 0.49 -10.78
CA ASN A 90 -9.95 1.04 -11.61
C ASN A 90 -9.63 2.46 -12.12
N ALA A 91 -9.01 3.31 -11.30
CA ALA A 91 -8.56 4.63 -11.72
C ALA A 91 -7.47 4.55 -12.80
N ALA A 92 -6.53 3.61 -12.64
CA ALA A 92 -5.49 3.35 -13.63
C ALA A 92 -6.10 2.90 -14.98
N ILE A 93 -7.02 1.95 -14.96
CA ILE A 93 -7.73 1.46 -16.16
C ILE A 93 -8.53 2.58 -16.82
N TRP A 94 -9.22 3.40 -16.03
CA TRP A 94 -10.01 4.52 -16.56
C TRP A 94 -9.13 5.53 -17.28
N ILE A 95 -8.01 5.93 -16.68
CA ILE A 95 -7.05 6.84 -17.32
C ILE A 95 -6.46 6.20 -18.58
N ASP A 96 -6.00 4.95 -18.53
CA ASP A 96 -5.46 4.25 -19.70
C ASP A 96 -6.45 4.29 -20.89
N GLY A 97 -7.75 4.08 -20.63
CA GLY A 97 -8.80 4.20 -21.64
C GLY A 97 -8.97 5.61 -22.23
N GLN A 98 -8.86 6.67 -21.42
CA GLN A 98 -9.01 8.06 -21.87
C GLN A 98 -7.87 8.53 -22.79
N ILE A 99 -6.67 7.98 -22.59
CA ILE A 99 -5.45 8.36 -23.34
C ILE A 99 -4.95 7.23 -24.24
N SER A 100 -5.88 6.41 -24.75
CA SER A 100 -5.61 5.29 -25.66
C SER A 100 -4.88 5.68 -26.96
N GLY A 101 -4.98 6.94 -27.39
CA GLY A 101 -4.25 7.49 -28.54
C GLY A 101 -2.82 8.00 -28.27
N SER A 102 -2.37 8.00 -27.01
CA SER A 102 -1.02 8.45 -26.62
C SER A 102 0.03 7.35 -26.76
N GLU A 103 1.30 7.74 -26.77
CA GLU A 103 2.42 6.80 -26.70
C GLU A 103 2.33 5.90 -25.46
N ASN A 104 2.60 4.60 -25.61
CA ASN A 104 2.42 3.58 -24.57
C ASN A 104 3.14 3.94 -23.25
N ALA A 105 4.33 4.53 -23.32
CA ALA A 105 5.08 4.93 -22.13
C ALA A 105 4.38 6.07 -21.36
N VAL A 106 3.93 7.11 -22.07
CA VAL A 106 3.18 8.23 -21.47
C VAL A 106 1.86 7.75 -20.90
N ARG A 107 1.16 6.88 -21.64
CA ARG A 107 -0.10 6.29 -21.22
C ARG A 107 0.04 5.52 -19.90
N ASN A 108 1.03 4.64 -19.83
CA ASN A 108 1.26 3.83 -18.65
C ASN A 108 1.70 4.70 -17.46
N VAL A 109 2.63 5.64 -17.63
CA VAL A 109 3.06 6.52 -16.54
C VAL A 109 1.88 7.30 -15.95
N LEU A 110 1.01 7.85 -16.78
CA LEU A 110 -0.16 8.62 -16.33
C LEU A 110 -1.20 7.72 -15.64
N SER A 111 -1.45 6.53 -16.18
CA SER A 111 -2.31 5.51 -15.56
C SER A 111 -1.77 5.10 -14.18
N GLY A 112 -0.47 4.87 -14.08
CA GLY A 112 0.23 4.54 -12.85
C GLY A 112 0.18 5.65 -11.81
N LEU A 113 0.42 6.90 -12.22
CA LEU A 113 0.29 8.07 -11.35
C LEU A 113 -1.13 8.19 -10.77
N ALA A 114 -2.15 8.02 -11.61
CA ALA A 114 -3.54 8.10 -11.19
C ALA A 114 -3.91 6.99 -10.21
N GLY A 115 -3.55 5.74 -10.51
CA GLY A 115 -3.78 4.62 -9.60
C GLY A 115 -3.04 4.80 -8.27
N GLY A 116 -1.76 5.18 -8.33
CA GLY A 116 -0.94 5.43 -7.14
C GLY A 116 -1.48 6.55 -6.25
N PHE A 117 -1.91 7.66 -6.86
CA PHE A 117 -2.52 8.78 -6.14
C PHE A 117 -3.86 8.40 -5.51
N VAL A 118 -4.76 7.76 -6.27
CA VAL A 118 -6.09 7.34 -5.76
C VAL A 118 -5.94 6.32 -4.64
N GLY A 119 -5.11 5.30 -4.81
CA GLY A 119 -4.90 4.27 -3.79
C GLY A 119 -4.30 4.83 -2.51
N SER A 120 -3.21 5.59 -2.60
CA SER A 120 -2.58 6.19 -1.42
C SER A 120 -3.48 7.24 -0.75
N GLY A 121 -4.23 8.01 -1.52
CA GLY A 121 -5.20 8.98 -1.01
C GLY A 121 -6.34 8.33 -0.24
N ILE A 122 -6.98 7.31 -0.80
CA ILE A 122 -8.07 6.59 -0.11
C ILE A 122 -7.56 5.94 1.16
N LEU A 123 -6.38 5.32 1.12
CA LEU A 123 -5.81 4.65 2.29
C LEU A 123 -5.44 5.67 3.38
N ALA A 124 -4.79 6.77 3.03
CA ALA A 124 -4.45 7.84 3.98
C ALA A 124 -5.71 8.45 4.60
N LEU A 125 -6.71 8.81 3.79
CA LEU A 125 -7.98 9.37 4.28
C LEU A 125 -8.73 8.36 5.15
N GLY A 126 -8.87 7.12 4.71
CA GLY A 126 -9.61 6.10 5.44
C GLY A 126 -8.97 5.73 6.78
N VAL A 127 -7.64 5.68 6.85
CA VAL A 127 -6.94 5.46 8.13
C VAL A 127 -6.97 6.70 9.03
N SER A 128 -6.93 7.92 8.47
CA SER A 128 -7.06 9.15 9.25
C SER A 128 -8.43 9.30 9.94
N LEU A 129 -9.47 8.67 9.39
CA LEU A 129 -10.82 8.64 9.95
C LEU A 129 -11.00 7.59 11.06
N LEU A 130 -9.98 6.77 11.34
CA LEU A 130 -10.05 5.84 12.47
C LEU A 130 -9.97 6.60 13.81
N PRO A 131 -10.51 6.05 14.91
CA PRO A 131 -10.60 6.74 16.20
C PRO A 131 -9.28 7.35 16.73
N ALA A 132 -8.15 6.68 16.49
CA ALA A 132 -6.80 7.15 16.83
C ALA A 132 -5.93 7.48 15.59
N GLY A 133 -6.58 7.76 14.45
CA GLY A 133 -5.92 8.13 13.21
C GLY A 133 -5.22 9.49 13.31
N PRO A 134 -4.03 9.67 12.71
CA PRO A 134 -3.37 10.97 12.70
C PRO A 134 -4.17 11.96 11.86
N LEU A 135 -4.67 13.01 12.52
CA LEU A 135 -5.42 14.11 11.91
C LEU A 135 -4.51 15.12 11.19
N ASP A 136 -3.20 15.06 11.40
CA ASP A 136 -2.23 15.94 10.72
C ASP A 136 -2.06 15.50 9.25
N PRO A 137 -2.48 16.32 8.27
CA PRO A 137 -2.34 15.99 6.84
C PRO A 137 -0.88 15.81 6.42
N LEU A 138 0.06 16.49 7.09
CA LEU A 138 1.49 16.41 6.76
C LEU A 138 2.09 15.04 7.11
N ALA A 139 1.49 14.30 8.04
CA ALA A 139 1.91 12.94 8.37
C ALA A 139 1.69 11.96 7.21
N TRP A 140 0.76 12.26 6.30
CA TRP A 140 0.38 11.40 5.17
C TRP A 140 1.10 11.74 3.85
N LEU A 141 1.74 12.91 3.78
CA LEU A 141 2.48 13.34 2.58
C LEU A 141 3.50 12.31 2.09
N PRO A 142 4.35 11.69 2.94
CA PRO A 142 5.29 10.67 2.50
C PRO A 142 4.60 9.48 1.84
N MET A 143 3.43 9.08 2.36
CA MET A 143 2.64 7.96 1.82
C MET A 143 2.03 8.29 0.46
N LEU A 144 1.55 9.52 0.27
CA LEU A 144 1.07 10.00 -1.03
C LEU A 144 2.20 10.06 -2.06
N VAL A 145 3.37 10.59 -1.68
CA VAL A 145 4.53 10.69 -2.56
C VAL A 145 5.02 9.30 -2.97
N ILE A 146 5.20 8.38 -2.02
CA ILE A 146 5.63 7.01 -2.30
C ILE A 146 4.58 6.25 -3.12
N GLY A 147 3.29 6.36 -2.76
CA GLY A 147 2.22 5.68 -3.49
C GLY A 147 2.09 6.16 -4.94
N THR A 148 2.15 7.48 -5.15
CA THR A 148 2.04 8.09 -6.49
C THR A 148 3.26 7.77 -7.36
N SER A 149 4.47 7.91 -6.80
CA SER A 149 5.71 7.60 -7.53
C SER A 149 5.84 6.11 -7.85
N ALA A 150 5.49 5.22 -6.91
CA ALA A 150 5.51 3.79 -7.15
C ALA A 150 4.46 3.36 -8.18
N GLY A 151 3.27 3.95 -8.17
CA GLY A 151 2.26 3.70 -9.20
C GLY A 151 2.78 4.04 -10.60
N ALA A 152 3.43 5.20 -10.75
CA ALA A 152 4.06 5.61 -12.00
C ALA A 152 5.16 4.66 -12.46
N LEU A 153 6.02 4.22 -11.53
CA LEU A 153 7.14 3.32 -11.80
C LEU A 153 6.66 1.90 -12.17
N LEU A 154 5.62 1.38 -11.51
CA LEU A 154 5.02 0.07 -11.83
C LEU A 154 4.48 0.06 -13.26
N ALA A 155 3.80 1.13 -13.64
CA ALA A 155 3.23 1.23 -14.97
C ALA A 155 4.32 1.45 -16.04
N LEU A 156 5.36 2.23 -15.74
CA LEU A 156 6.51 2.40 -16.62
C LEU A 156 7.27 1.09 -16.84
N ASP A 157 7.49 0.30 -15.78
CA ASP A 157 8.12 -1.02 -15.88
C ASP A 157 7.34 -1.96 -16.80
N ASN A 158 6.02 -2.03 -16.62
CA ASN A 158 5.14 -2.80 -17.51
C ASN A 158 5.17 -2.28 -18.95
N ALA A 159 5.33 -0.96 -19.16
CA ALA A 159 5.44 -0.36 -20.49
C ALA A 159 6.73 -0.74 -21.21
N LEU A 160 7.83 -0.78 -20.47
CA LEU A 160 9.18 -0.99 -20.98
C LEU A 160 9.60 -2.46 -20.94
N ASN A 161 8.76 -3.34 -20.39
CA ASN A 161 8.98 -4.77 -20.24
C ASN A 161 10.30 -5.08 -19.50
N LEU A 162 10.64 -4.26 -18.49
CA LEU A 162 11.92 -4.32 -17.78
C LEU A 162 11.95 -5.42 -16.70
N ASP A 163 10.84 -6.14 -16.51
CA ASP A 163 10.67 -7.24 -15.55
C ASP A 163 10.94 -6.83 -14.08
N LEU A 164 10.95 -5.52 -13.78
CA LEU A 164 11.16 -4.96 -12.44
C LEU A 164 9.90 -5.05 -11.58
N LEU A 165 8.73 -5.39 -12.13
CA LEU A 165 7.45 -5.59 -11.43
C LEU A 165 7.64 -6.51 -10.21
N SER A 166 8.44 -7.57 -10.40
CA SER A 166 8.85 -8.53 -9.37
C SER A 166 9.62 -7.88 -8.22
N MET A 167 10.41 -6.84 -8.49
CA MET A 167 11.23 -6.11 -7.52
C MET A 167 10.53 -4.87 -6.95
N LEU A 168 9.64 -4.25 -7.72
CA LEU A 168 9.00 -2.99 -7.37
C LEU A 168 7.86 -3.18 -6.37
N TYR A 169 7.09 -4.27 -6.48
CA TYR A 169 6.04 -4.61 -5.51
C TYR A 169 6.58 -4.79 -4.07
N PRO A 170 7.65 -5.58 -3.82
CA PRO A 170 8.26 -5.69 -2.49
C PRO A 170 8.76 -4.37 -1.91
N VAL A 171 9.47 -3.57 -2.70
CA VAL A 171 10.00 -2.26 -2.25
C VAL A 171 8.85 -1.29 -1.96
N TRP A 172 7.82 -1.30 -2.80
CA TRP A 172 6.65 -0.44 -2.65
C TRP A 172 5.85 -0.76 -1.39
N GLN A 173 5.48 -2.02 -1.17
CA GLN A 173 4.70 -2.39 0.02
C GLN A 173 5.48 -2.20 1.31
N ALA A 174 6.80 -2.38 1.28
CA ALA A 174 7.68 -2.00 2.40
C ALA A 174 7.62 -0.49 2.69
N GLY A 175 7.74 0.35 1.65
CA GLY A 175 7.69 1.81 1.80
C GLY A 175 6.35 2.30 2.37
N VAL A 176 5.23 1.80 1.82
CA VAL A 176 3.89 2.17 2.30
C VAL A 176 3.66 1.68 3.73
N ALA A 177 4.08 0.46 4.07
CA ALA A 177 3.96 -0.08 5.42
C ALA A 177 4.77 0.72 6.45
N ILE A 178 5.99 1.14 6.10
CA ILE A 178 6.82 1.99 6.96
C ILE A 178 6.16 3.35 7.17
N CYS A 179 5.67 4.00 6.11
CA CYS A 179 4.97 5.30 6.23
C CYS A 179 3.73 5.19 7.10
N LEU A 180 2.94 4.13 6.93
CA LEU A 180 1.76 3.87 7.74
C LEU A 180 2.14 3.67 9.22
N ALA A 181 3.14 2.84 9.53
CA ALA A 181 3.60 2.63 10.90
C ALA A 181 4.17 3.91 11.53
N MET A 182 4.89 4.73 10.76
CA MET A 182 5.36 6.03 11.24
C MET A 182 4.21 6.99 11.55
N ALA A 183 3.17 7.02 10.70
CA ALA A 183 1.99 7.85 10.92
C ALA A 183 1.24 7.39 12.18
N LEU A 184 1.01 6.08 12.35
CA LEU A 184 0.33 5.51 13.51
C LEU A 184 1.11 5.72 14.82
N ARG A 185 2.44 5.60 14.80
CA ARG A 185 3.27 5.80 16.02
C ARG A 185 3.36 7.26 16.46
N ARG A 186 3.16 8.23 15.57
CA ARG A 186 3.14 9.66 15.95
C ARG A 186 1.94 10.03 16.81
N THR A 187 0.91 9.19 16.89
CA THR A 187 -0.28 9.44 17.72
C THR A 187 -0.22 8.78 19.10
N GLN A 188 0.80 7.97 19.39
CA GLN A 188 1.00 7.40 20.72
C GLN A 188 1.66 8.43 21.66
N PRO A 189 1.08 8.76 22.83
CA PRO A 189 1.77 9.53 23.84
C PRO A 189 2.96 8.74 24.42
N ALA A 190 4.07 9.45 24.66
CA ALA A 190 5.31 8.89 25.20
C ALA A 190 5.17 8.36 26.64
#